data_AF-A0A2V6AMB8-F1
#
_entry.id   AF-A0A2V6AMB8-F1
#
_cell.length_a   1.000
_cell.length_b   1.000
_cell.length_c   1.000
_cell.angle_alpha   90.00
_cell.angle_beta   90.00
_cell.angle_gamma   90.00
#
_symmetry.space_group_name_H-M   'P 1'
#
loop_
_entity.id
_entity.type
_entity.pdbx_description
1 polymer ?
#
loop_
_entity_poly.entity_id
_entity_poly.type
_entity_poly.pdbx_seq_one_letter_code
_entity_poly.pdbx_strand_id
1 'polypeptide(L)'
;MQSDTHYFQHKSAKEVTGSSQLAAQVSAPNRLARRTFLKNVGLGAALLAPGAALLSSSAKVLAKNGNEKEKNALTRGDVAILQLLAAAELIETDLWKQYNELGGVNAPDSGYKAGLVILDGDQPQYIADNTDDEISHAAFLNAYLKSKGEQEVDLSHFATLAPSQVSFVPQTGRLTNLKQLSVDTSWWTRYRSTTNPDFGATFANAVPSLHIGQHTAIPRNNNELGDPNNPSDHVKAIAFSAGFHFGFIEQGGTSLYATLAQKVTSLEILRILISIGGSEIMHFQTWQDKAGNATPLTDFDPINNSRVTFKDLTTGQPEKLQANLIMPEPCEFISPDLPPCAIIRPTGPGQLDARGAINSFIEDGLFRGQSSQFMQLITSLARAADAAERENGD
;
A
#
# COMPACT_ATOMS: atom_id res chain seq x y z
N MET A 1 -2.11 62.53 -7.46
CA MET A 1 -2.70 63.18 -8.64
C MET A 1 -3.16 62.07 -9.58
N GLN A 2 -4.48 62.02 -9.82
CA GLN A 2 -5.24 61.41 -10.93
C GLN A 2 -4.86 59.97 -11.36
N SER A 3 -5.58 58.90 -10.99
CA SER A 3 -6.96 58.47 -11.36
C SER A 3 -7.22 58.41 -12.86
N ASP A 4 -7.44 57.20 -13.39
CA ASP A 4 -8.48 56.98 -14.39
C ASP A 4 -9.07 55.57 -14.27
N THR A 5 -10.40 55.56 -14.33
CA THR A 5 -11.32 54.47 -14.02
C THR A 5 -12.17 54.28 -15.25
N HIS A 6 -12.25 53.07 -15.81
CA HIS A 6 -13.26 52.76 -16.83
C HIS A 6 -14.42 51.97 -16.24
N TYR A 7 -15.49 52.72 -16.05
CA TYR A 7 -16.86 52.30 -15.79
C TYR A 7 -17.48 51.78 -17.10
N PHE A 8 -18.19 50.64 -17.07
CA PHE A 8 -19.29 50.39 -18.00
C PHE A 8 -20.53 49.96 -17.23
N GLN A 9 -21.64 50.57 -17.63
CA GLN A 9 -22.85 50.76 -16.87
C GLN A 9 -23.96 49.78 -17.30
N HIS A 10 -24.77 49.39 -16.32
CA HIS A 10 -26.01 48.63 -16.38
C HIS A 10 -26.95 48.89 -17.58
N LYS A 11 -27.65 47.83 -18.01
CA LYS A 11 -29.10 47.88 -18.25
C LYS A 11 -29.81 46.68 -17.61
N SER A 12 -30.91 46.99 -16.93
CA SER A 12 -31.78 46.09 -16.18
C SER A 12 -33.14 45.93 -16.88
N ALA A 13 -33.87 44.91 -16.43
CA ALA A 13 -35.31 44.67 -16.46
C ALA A 13 -35.93 43.96 -17.68
N LYS A 14 -36.41 42.74 -17.44
CA LYS A 14 -37.85 42.49 -17.18
C LYS A 14 -38.13 41.06 -16.69
N GLU A 15 -38.76 40.98 -15.53
CA GLU A 15 -39.56 39.84 -15.07
C GLU A 15 -40.77 39.61 -16.00
N VAL A 16 -41.11 38.34 -16.24
CA VAL A 16 -42.50 37.89 -16.37
C VAL A 16 -42.65 36.57 -15.62
N THR A 17 -43.51 36.63 -14.62
CA THR A 17 -44.08 35.54 -13.83
C THR A 17 -45.14 34.77 -14.65
N GLY A 18 -45.27 33.46 -14.41
CA GLY A 18 -46.31 32.62 -15.01
C GLY A 18 -46.34 31.22 -14.41
N SER A 19 -47.17 31.06 -13.39
CA SER A 19 -47.46 29.82 -12.66
C SER A 19 -48.32 28.83 -13.46
N SER A 20 -48.09 27.53 -13.33
CA SER A 20 -49.19 26.55 -13.22
C SER A 20 -48.72 25.22 -12.64
N GLN A 21 -49.45 24.82 -11.60
CA GLN A 21 -49.42 23.56 -10.86
C GLN A 21 -49.58 22.33 -11.76
N LEU A 22 -48.96 21.21 -11.37
CA LEU A 22 -49.60 19.91 -11.42
C LEU A 22 -48.98 19.00 -10.33
N ALA A 23 -49.78 18.76 -9.30
CA ALA A 23 -49.53 17.77 -8.27
C ALA A 23 -49.75 16.37 -8.86
N ALA A 24 -48.84 15.45 -8.54
CA ALA A 24 -49.11 14.02 -8.58
C ALA A 24 -48.43 13.37 -7.36
N GLN A 25 -49.20 13.23 -6.28
CA GLN A 25 -48.94 12.23 -5.25
C GLN A 25 -49.40 10.87 -5.78
N VAL A 26 -48.52 9.87 -5.85
CA VAL A 26 -48.89 8.46 -5.58
C VAL A 26 -47.71 7.69 -4.99
N SER A 27 -47.88 7.35 -3.71
CA SER A 27 -47.50 6.14 -2.96
C SER A 27 -46.14 5.46 -3.16
N ALA A 28 -45.40 5.41 -2.05
CA ALA A 28 -44.47 4.33 -1.73
C ALA A 28 -45.21 2.97 -1.61
N PRO A 29 -44.58 1.84 -1.95
CA PRO A 29 -44.99 0.54 -1.47
C PRO A 29 -44.03 0.01 -0.39
N ASN A 30 -44.60 -0.14 0.80
CA ASN A 30 -44.45 -1.24 1.76
C ASN A 30 -43.08 -1.89 1.99
N ARG A 31 -42.60 -1.69 3.24
CA ARG A 31 -41.87 -2.70 4.01
C ARG A 31 -42.63 -4.02 3.97
N LEU A 32 -42.00 -5.08 3.50
CA LEU A 32 -42.38 -6.44 3.83
C LEU A 32 -41.24 -7.15 4.54
N ALA A 33 -41.64 -7.82 5.61
CA ALA A 33 -40.82 -8.47 6.58
C ALA A 33 -40.22 -9.79 6.07
N ARG A 34 -38.99 -10.05 6.55
CA ARG A 34 -38.48 -11.32 7.10
C ARG A 34 -38.95 -12.65 6.46
N ARG A 35 -37.91 -13.41 6.08
CA ARG A 35 -37.77 -14.88 6.13
C ARG A 35 -38.48 -15.65 5.02
N THR A 36 -37.73 -16.04 3.99
CA THR A 36 -37.68 -17.43 3.49
C THR A 36 -36.63 -17.57 2.40
N PHE A 37 -35.36 -17.77 2.78
CA PHE A 37 -34.37 -18.39 1.89
C PHE A 37 -33.31 -19.16 2.70
N LEU A 38 -33.79 -20.10 3.53
CA LEU A 38 -32.98 -21.16 4.12
C LEU A 38 -33.86 -22.40 4.20
N LYS A 39 -34.12 -23.00 3.04
CA LYS A 39 -34.53 -24.40 2.95
C LYS A 39 -33.89 -24.97 1.70
N ASN A 40 -33.01 -25.93 1.92
CA ASN A 40 -32.41 -26.86 0.95
C ASN A 40 -31.07 -26.42 0.35
N VAL A 41 -30.01 -26.43 1.17
CA VAL A 41 -28.71 -26.95 0.71
C VAL A 41 -28.29 -28.03 1.70
N GLY A 42 -28.24 -29.26 1.18
CA GLY A 42 -27.95 -30.47 1.93
C GLY A 42 -26.54 -30.51 2.48
N LEU A 43 -26.41 -31.27 3.56
CA LEU A 43 -25.16 -31.70 4.17
C LEU A 43 -24.23 -32.32 3.10
N GLY A 44 -23.06 -31.72 2.87
CA GLY A 44 -22.02 -32.33 2.06
C GLY A 44 -21.12 -31.35 1.32
N ALA A 45 -20.27 -30.62 2.04
CA ALA A 45 -18.97 -30.07 1.57
C ALA A 45 -18.35 -29.21 2.68
N ALA A 46 -17.93 -29.82 3.79
CA ALA A 46 -16.97 -29.17 4.68
C ALA A 46 -15.56 -29.34 4.09
N LEU A 47 -15.30 -28.61 3.00
CA LEU A 47 -13.93 -28.39 2.53
C LEU A 47 -13.42 -27.13 3.22
N LEU A 48 -12.31 -27.31 3.93
CA LEU A 48 -11.57 -26.30 4.68
C LEU A 48 -11.21 -25.12 3.76
N ALA A 49 -12.06 -24.10 3.76
CA ALA A 49 -11.73 -22.79 3.22
C ALA A 49 -11.44 -21.85 4.42
N PRO A 50 -10.25 -21.23 4.49
CA PRO A 50 -9.91 -20.26 5.55
C PRO A 50 -10.91 -19.10 5.69
N GLY A 51 -11.75 -18.83 4.68
CA GLY A 51 -12.76 -17.76 4.71
C GLY A 51 -14.05 -18.06 5.50
N ALA A 52 -14.39 -19.33 5.79
CA ALA A 52 -15.63 -19.67 6.52
C ALA A 52 -15.45 -19.70 8.05
N ALA A 53 -14.21 -19.84 8.52
CA ALA A 53 -13.88 -19.80 9.95
C ALA A 53 -13.98 -18.39 10.54
N LEU A 54 -13.80 -17.34 9.72
CA LEU A 54 -13.98 -15.93 10.13
C LEU A 54 -15.43 -15.57 10.46
N LEU A 55 -16.41 -16.41 10.08
CA LEU A 55 -17.84 -16.16 10.32
C LEU A 55 -18.46 -17.06 11.39
N SER A 56 -17.74 -18.08 11.90
CA SER A 56 -18.33 -19.12 12.76
C SER A 56 -17.69 -19.25 14.15
N SER A 57 -16.57 -18.59 14.43
CA SER A 57 -15.89 -18.65 15.75
C SER A 57 -16.54 -17.81 16.85
N SER A 58 -17.54 -16.96 16.56
CA SER A 58 -18.17 -16.08 17.57
C SER A 58 -19.32 -16.71 18.36
N ALA A 59 -19.62 -17.99 18.18
CA ALA A 59 -20.70 -18.67 18.89
C ALA A 59 -20.18 -19.78 19.82
N LYS A 60 -19.90 -19.37 21.08
CA LYS A 60 -19.70 -20.18 22.30
C LYS A 60 -18.24 -20.39 22.74
N VAL A 61 -17.82 -19.60 23.73
CA VAL A 61 -17.39 -20.18 25.00
C VAL A 61 -18.16 -19.50 26.14
N LEU A 62 -18.87 -20.34 26.88
CA LEU A 62 -19.82 -20.00 27.94
C LEU A 62 -19.10 -19.53 29.21
N ALA A 63 -19.62 -18.46 29.81
CA ALA A 63 -19.57 -18.06 31.21
C ALA A 63 -18.42 -18.59 32.09
N LYS A 64 -17.44 -17.72 32.39
CA LYS A 64 -16.72 -17.76 33.67
C LYS A 64 -16.28 -16.35 34.07
N ASN A 65 -16.93 -15.86 35.13
CA ASN A 65 -16.68 -14.69 35.97
C ASN A 65 -16.58 -13.31 35.28
N GLY A 66 -17.59 -12.48 35.58
CA GLY A 66 -17.71 -11.10 35.12
C GLY A 66 -16.72 -10.14 35.78
N ASN A 67 -16.55 -9.01 35.08
CA ASN A 67 -15.87 -7.76 35.40
C ASN A 67 -14.42 -7.54 34.93
N GLU A 68 -13.70 -8.54 34.40
CA GLU A 68 -12.36 -8.30 33.80
C GLU A 68 -12.29 -8.56 32.28
N LYS A 69 -13.12 -9.46 31.73
CA LYS A 69 -13.08 -9.79 30.29
C LYS A 69 -13.63 -8.70 29.37
N GLU A 70 -14.59 -7.89 29.83
CA GLU A 70 -15.15 -6.80 29.00
C GLU A 70 -14.19 -5.62 28.82
N LYS A 71 -13.23 -5.42 29.73
CA LYS A 71 -12.26 -4.32 29.64
C LYS A 71 -11.07 -4.60 28.71
N ASN A 72 -10.84 -5.86 28.35
CA ASN A 72 -9.71 -6.31 27.52
C ASN A 72 -10.14 -6.88 26.15
N ALA A 73 -11.44 -6.95 25.88
CA ALA A 73 -11.95 -7.45 24.61
C ALA A 73 -11.81 -6.38 23.53
N LEU A 74 -11.18 -6.73 22.41
CA LEU A 74 -11.07 -5.84 21.26
C LEU A 74 -12.41 -5.76 20.53
N THR A 75 -12.70 -4.61 19.91
CA THR A 75 -13.85 -4.52 19.00
C THR A 75 -13.58 -5.37 17.76
N ARG A 76 -14.65 -5.80 17.07
CA ARG A 76 -14.49 -6.55 15.82
C ARG A 76 -13.73 -5.74 14.75
N GLY A 77 -13.92 -4.43 14.74
CA GLY A 77 -13.21 -3.52 13.83
C GLY A 77 -11.71 -3.47 14.14
N ASP A 78 -11.35 -3.33 15.41
CA ASP A 78 -9.96 -3.33 15.87
C ASP A 78 -9.24 -4.64 15.51
N VAL A 79 -9.90 -5.79 15.71
CA VAL A 79 -9.35 -7.10 15.32
C VAL A 79 -9.16 -7.21 13.80
N ALA A 80 -10.15 -6.78 13.02
CA ALA A 80 -10.06 -6.83 11.56
C ALA A 80 -8.91 -5.98 11.01
N ILE A 81 -8.69 -4.80 11.59
CA ILE A 81 -7.56 -3.92 11.25
C ILE A 81 -6.24 -4.61 11.59
N LEU A 82 -6.08 -5.15 12.80
CA LEU A 82 -4.85 -5.83 13.21
C LEU A 82 -4.56 -7.08 12.35
N GLN A 83 -5.59 -7.83 11.97
CA GLN A 83 -5.41 -9.00 11.09
C GLN A 83 -5.02 -8.60 9.67
N LEU A 84 -5.57 -7.51 9.13
CA LEU A 84 -5.09 -7.00 7.85
C LEU A 84 -3.63 -6.56 7.94
N LEU A 85 -3.29 -5.75 8.95
CA LEU A 85 -1.92 -5.26 9.13
C LEU A 85 -0.96 -6.44 9.30
N ALA A 86 -1.28 -7.43 10.13
CA ALA A 86 -0.48 -8.65 10.26
C ALA A 86 -0.31 -9.39 8.92
N ALA A 87 -1.31 -9.40 8.04
CA ALA A 87 -1.20 -9.98 6.71
C ALA A 87 -0.31 -9.13 5.77
N ALA A 88 -0.44 -7.80 5.81
CA ALA A 88 0.39 -6.88 5.06
C ALA A 88 1.86 -7.04 5.48
N GLU A 89 2.16 -7.01 6.77
CA GLU A 89 3.51 -7.21 7.30
C GLU A 89 4.11 -8.57 6.94
N LEU A 90 3.32 -9.64 6.86
CA LEU A 90 3.79 -10.95 6.38
C LEU A 90 4.14 -10.95 4.88
N ILE A 91 3.39 -10.18 4.08
CA ILE A 91 3.64 -9.98 2.65
C ILE A 91 4.92 -9.15 2.46
N GLU A 92 5.06 -8.06 3.21
CA GLU A 92 6.22 -7.18 3.19
C GLU A 92 7.49 -7.88 3.72
N THR A 93 7.36 -8.68 4.76
CA THR A 93 8.44 -9.57 5.24
C THR A 93 8.96 -10.48 4.11
N ASP A 94 8.10 -11.08 3.30
CA ASP A 94 8.52 -12.00 2.22
C ASP A 94 9.20 -11.27 1.06
N LEU A 95 8.71 -10.08 0.66
CA LEU A 95 9.36 -9.31 -0.39
C LEU A 95 10.68 -8.69 0.07
N TRP A 96 10.77 -8.19 1.31
CA TRP A 96 11.99 -7.59 1.84
C TRP A 96 13.08 -8.65 2.07
N LYS A 97 12.72 -9.85 2.53
CA LYS A 97 13.64 -10.99 2.56
C LYS A 97 14.24 -11.29 1.19
N GLN A 98 13.44 -11.29 0.12
CA GLN A 98 13.96 -11.52 -1.23
C GLN A 98 14.93 -10.42 -1.69
N TYR A 99 14.65 -9.15 -1.35
CA TYR A 99 15.58 -8.05 -1.60
C TYR A 99 16.87 -8.18 -0.78
N ASN A 100 16.76 -8.53 0.50
CA ASN A 100 17.90 -8.70 1.40
C ASN A 100 18.81 -9.88 1.00
N GLU A 101 18.23 -10.98 0.54
CA GLU A 101 18.97 -12.14 0.03
C GLU A 101 19.89 -11.79 -1.15
N LEU A 102 19.52 -10.81 -1.98
CA LEU A 102 20.21 -10.46 -3.23
C LEU A 102 20.99 -9.13 -3.16
N GLY A 103 20.53 -8.18 -2.36
CA GLY A 103 21.06 -6.82 -2.29
C GLY A 103 21.47 -6.36 -0.89
N GLY A 104 21.15 -7.12 0.15
CA GLY A 104 21.44 -6.75 1.54
C GLY A 104 22.91 -6.89 1.93
N VAL A 105 23.24 -6.48 3.16
CA VAL A 105 24.61 -6.46 3.69
C VAL A 105 25.33 -7.81 3.55
N ASN A 106 24.60 -8.91 3.82
CA ASN A 106 25.13 -10.28 3.78
C ASN A 106 25.03 -10.96 2.40
N ALA A 107 24.41 -10.31 1.40
CA ALA A 107 24.37 -10.83 0.05
C ALA A 107 25.78 -10.79 -0.58
N PRO A 108 26.21 -11.83 -1.32
CA PRO A 108 27.46 -11.81 -2.06
C PRO A 108 27.55 -10.60 -3.01
N ASP A 109 28.76 -10.10 -3.20
CA ASP A 109 28.98 -9.00 -4.14
C ASP A 109 28.59 -9.41 -5.56
N SER A 110 27.79 -8.55 -6.19
CA SER A 110 27.25 -8.76 -7.54
C SER A 110 27.04 -7.41 -8.22
N GLY A 111 26.90 -7.41 -9.55
CA GLY A 111 26.47 -6.22 -10.29
C GLY A 111 25.11 -5.70 -9.84
N TYR A 112 24.18 -6.56 -9.40
CA TYR A 112 22.89 -6.12 -8.87
C TYR A 112 23.05 -5.32 -7.58
N LYS A 113 23.84 -5.82 -6.62
CA LYS A 113 24.17 -5.10 -5.38
C LYS A 113 24.91 -3.79 -5.69
N ALA A 114 25.84 -3.80 -6.64
CA ALA A 114 26.53 -2.59 -7.10
C ALA A 114 25.57 -1.59 -7.78
N GLY A 115 24.58 -2.08 -8.54
CA GLY A 115 23.52 -1.27 -9.14
C GLY A 115 22.63 -0.60 -8.11
N LEU A 116 22.31 -1.29 -7.00
CA LEU A 116 21.65 -0.68 -5.86
C LEU A 116 22.53 0.40 -5.24
N VAL A 117 23.82 0.13 -5.03
CA VAL A 117 24.80 1.08 -4.47
C VAL A 117 24.95 2.38 -5.28
N ILE A 118 24.62 2.37 -6.58
CA ILE A 118 24.55 3.61 -7.38
C ILE A 118 23.45 4.55 -6.84
N LEU A 119 22.35 4.00 -6.32
CA LEU A 119 21.27 4.79 -5.72
C LEU A 119 21.71 5.41 -4.39
N ASP A 120 22.39 4.65 -3.54
CA ASP A 120 23.04 5.14 -2.33
C ASP A 120 24.05 4.10 -1.81
N GLY A 121 25.18 4.55 -1.26
CA GLY A 121 26.24 3.68 -0.73
C GLY A 121 25.77 2.72 0.37
N ASP A 122 24.75 3.14 1.13
CA ASP A 122 24.23 2.41 2.27
C ASP A 122 23.01 1.54 1.93
N GLN A 123 22.62 1.40 0.65
CA GLN A 123 21.47 0.58 0.23
C GLN A 123 21.48 -0.84 0.82
N PRO A 124 22.61 -1.59 0.86
CA PRO A 124 22.63 -2.91 1.47
C PRO A 124 22.28 -2.91 2.96
N GLN A 125 22.60 -1.84 3.68
CA GLN A 125 22.27 -1.69 5.09
C GLN A 125 20.80 -1.33 5.26
N TYR A 126 20.28 -0.36 4.49
CA TYR A 126 18.87 0.03 4.54
C TYR A 126 17.94 -1.15 4.22
N ILE A 127 18.28 -1.98 3.22
CA ILE A 127 17.51 -3.18 2.87
C ILE A 127 17.50 -4.17 4.04
N ALA A 128 18.64 -4.36 4.70
CA ALA A 128 18.75 -5.29 5.83
C ALA A 128 17.96 -4.81 7.05
N ASP A 129 18.04 -3.52 7.37
CA ASP A 129 17.33 -2.90 8.50
C ASP A 129 15.81 -2.93 8.28
N ASN A 130 15.32 -2.50 7.12
CA ASN A 130 13.90 -2.55 6.77
C ASN A 130 13.36 -4.00 6.79
N THR A 131 14.20 -4.98 6.41
CA THR A 131 13.83 -6.40 6.51
C THR A 131 13.69 -6.86 7.96
N ASP A 132 14.57 -6.40 8.87
CA ASP A 132 14.46 -6.72 10.30
C ASP A 132 13.21 -6.08 10.91
N ASP A 133 12.93 -4.83 10.54
CA ASP A 133 11.75 -4.09 10.97
C ASP A 133 10.46 -4.81 10.54
N GLU A 134 10.31 -5.22 9.26
CA GLU A 134 9.11 -5.95 8.82
C GLU A 134 8.94 -7.32 9.49
N ILE A 135 10.05 -8.03 9.74
CA ILE A 135 10.01 -9.27 10.52
C ILE A 135 9.48 -8.99 11.92
N SER A 136 9.92 -7.89 12.53
CA SER A 136 9.51 -7.48 13.87
C SER A 136 8.04 -7.06 13.92
N HIS A 137 7.54 -6.30 12.93
CA HIS A 137 6.16 -5.87 12.82
C HIS A 137 5.22 -7.07 12.70
N ALA A 138 5.51 -7.99 11.76
CA ALA A 138 4.73 -9.20 11.53
C ALA A 138 4.67 -10.09 12.80
N ALA A 139 5.80 -10.26 13.49
CA ALA A 139 5.88 -11.05 14.70
C ALA A 139 5.11 -10.39 15.86
N PHE A 140 5.26 -9.08 16.03
CA PHE A 140 4.60 -8.33 17.09
C PHE A 140 3.08 -8.34 16.93
N LEU A 141 2.55 -8.05 15.74
CA LEU A 141 1.10 -7.99 15.50
C LEU A 141 0.42 -9.35 15.75
N ASN A 142 1.04 -10.44 15.29
CA ASN A 142 0.53 -11.79 15.56
C ASN A 142 0.59 -12.14 17.05
N ALA A 143 1.70 -11.86 17.72
CA ALA A 143 1.82 -12.08 19.16
C ALA A 143 0.80 -11.24 19.95
N TYR A 144 0.54 -10.00 19.51
CA TYR A 144 -0.45 -9.13 20.12
C TYR A 144 -1.87 -9.68 19.95
N LEU A 145 -2.27 -10.08 18.73
CA LEU A 145 -3.55 -10.75 18.47
C LEU A 145 -3.72 -11.96 19.39
N LYS A 146 -2.73 -12.85 19.44
CA LYS A 146 -2.72 -14.03 20.31
C LYS A 146 -2.89 -13.65 21.79
N SER A 147 -2.21 -12.60 22.24
CA SER A 147 -2.25 -12.15 23.64
C SER A 147 -3.66 -11.67 24.07
N LYS A 148 -4.45 -11.18 23.11
CA LYS A 148 -5.85 -10.77 23.32
C LYS A 148 -6.85 -11.91 23.10
N GLY A 149 -6.36 -13.12 22.80
CA GLY A 149 -7.19 -14.30 22.53
C GLY A 149 -7.79 -14.32 21.12
N GLU A 150 -7.26 -13.49 20.22
CA GLU A 150 -7.69 -13.39 18.82
C GLU A 150 -6.88 -14.31 17.91
N GLN A 151 -7.44 -14.60 16.73
CA GLN A 151 -6.81 -15.48 15.75
C GLN A 151 -5.63 -14.78 15.06
N GLU A 152 -4.46 -15.40 15.15
CA GLU A 152 -3.25 -15.06 14.39
C GLU A 152 -3.46 -15.25 12.89
N VAL A 153 -2.72 -14.49 12.08
CA VAL A 153 -2.65 -14.64 10.63
C VAL A 153 -1.45 -15.49 10.27
N ASP A 154 -1.68 -16.52 9.44
CA ASP A 154 -0.64 -17.37 8.88
C ASP A 154 -0.84 -17.50 7.38
N LEU A 155 0.16 -17.05 6.61
CA LEU A 155 0.19 -17.13 5.16
C LEU A 155 1.14 -18.21 4.64
N SER A 156 1.83 -18.96 5.51
CA SER A 156 2.90 -19.90 5.14
C SER A 156 2.46 -20.96 4.12
N HIS A 157 1.21 -21.42 4.19
CA HIS A 157 0.64 -22.36 3.22
C HIS A 157 0.51 -21.80 1.79
N PHE A 158 0.56 -20.47 1.62
CA PHE A 158 0.53 -19.80 0.32
C PHE A 158 1.91 -19.46 -0.22
N ALA A 159 2.98 -19.72 0.55
CA ALA A 159 4.36 -19.52 0.13
C ALA A 159 4.77 -20.57 -0.91
N THR A 160 4.27 -20.41 -2.13
CA THR A 160 4.32 -21.41 -3.21
C THR A 160 4.98 -20.88 -4.49
N LEU A 161 5.18 -19.56 -4.59
CA LEU A 161 5.82 -18.96 -5.75
C LEU A 161 7.30 -19.35 -5.78
N ALA A 162 7.83 -19.57 -6.99
CA ALA A 162 9.23 -19.93 -7.17
C ALA A 162 10.12 -18.71 -6.89
N PRO A 163 11.17 -18.85 -6.04
CA PRO A 163 12.13 -17.78 -5.78
C PRO A 163 13.02 -17.49 -6.99
N SER A 164 13.96 -16.56 -6.84
CA SER A 164 15.07 -16.40 -7.79
C SER A 164 15.88 -17.70 -7.88
N GLN A 165 16.36 -18.02 -9.09
CA GLN A 165 17.24 -19.17 -9.37
C GLN A 165 18.73 -18.80 -9.27
N VAL A 166 19.05 -17.68 -8.62
CA VAL A 166 20.42 -17.36 -8.22
C VAL A 166 20.92 -18.40 -7.22
N SER A 167 22.15 -18.87 -7.38
CA SER A 167 22.65 -20.07 -6.69
C SER A 167 22.72 -19.96 -5.16
N PHE A 168 22.86 -18.75 -4.62
CA PHE A 168 22.89 -18.52 -3.17
C PHE A 168 21.51 -18.16 -2.58
N VAL A 169 20.48 -17.98 -3.41
CA VAL A 169 19.13 -17.68 -2.93
C VAL A 169 18.47 -18.94 -2.35
N PRO A 170 17.92 -18.90 -1.13
CA PRO A 170 17.15 -20.01 -0.58
C PRO A 170 16.00 -20.43 -1.51
N GLN A 171 15.98 -21.71 -1.86
CA GLN A 171 14.94 -22.31 -2.72
C GLN A 171 13.68 -22.68 -1.92
N THR A 172 13.24 -21.76 -1.07
CA THR A 172 11.97 -21.83 -0.33
C THR A 172 10.88 -21.07 -1.10
N GLY A 173 9.64 -21.57 -1.03
CA GLY A 173 8.52 -20.91 -1.69
C GLY A 173 8.26 -19.50 -1.15
N ARG A 174 7.72 -18.63 -2.00
CA ARG A 174 7.49 -17.20 -1.72
C ARG A 174 6.02 -16.84 -1.74
N LEU A 175 5.66 -15.79 -1.02
CA LEU A 175 4.33 -15.17 -1.07
C LEU A 175 4.21 -14.18 -2.23
N THR A 176 5.33 -13.54 -2.59
CA THR A 176 5.36 -12.40 -3.51
C THR A 176 6.19 -12.68 -4.75
N ASN A 177 5.87 -12.00 -5.85
CA ASN A 177 6.55 -12.07 -7.13
C ASN A 177 7.23 -10.73 -7.44
N LEU A 178 8.56 -10.69 -7.37
CA LEU A 178 9.36 -9.50 -7.69
C LEU A 178 9.95 -9.51 -9.11
N LYS A 179 9.51 -10.44 -9.96
CA LYS A 179 10.09 -10.66 -11.30
C LYS A 179 9.23 -10.07 -12.42
N GLN A 180 8.00 -9.64 -12.13
CA GLN A 180 6.99 -9.21 -13.11
C GLN A 180 6.09 -8.11 -12.56
N LEU A 181 6.69 -6.95 -12.27
CA LEU A 181 6.07 -5.80 -11.61
C LEU A 181 5.65 -4.68 -12.57
N SER A 182 4.63 -3.92 -12.19
CA SER A 182 4.14 -2.71 -12.87
C SER A 182 4.09 -1.56 -11.85
N VAL A 183 5.25 -1.01 -11.51
CA VAL A 183 5.41 -0.13 -10.34
C VAL A 183 4.79 1.24 -10.57
N ASP A 184 3.83 1.65 -9.72
CA ASP A 184 3.37 3.03 -9.67
C ASP A 184 4.43 3.92 -9.04
N THR A 185 4.93 4.89 -9.82
CA THR A 185 5.92 5.89 -9.41
C THR A 185 5.29 7.28 -9.27
N SER A 186 3.96 7.38 -9.25
CA SER A 186 3.22 8.63 -9.07
C SER A 186 3.39 9.24 -7.68
N TRP A 187 3.77 8.42 -6.68
CA TRP A 187 4.11 8.87 -5.33
C TRP A 187 5.22 9.92 -5.34
N TRP A 188 6.19 9.82 -6.26
CA TRP A 188 7.29 10.78 -6.40
C TRP A 188 6.78 12.20 -6.65
N THR A 189 5.91 12.32 -7.65
CA THR A 189 5.29 13.60 -8.04
C THR A 189 4.27 14.06 -7.03
N ARG A 190 3.54 13.12 -6.40
CA ARG A 190 2.56 13.40 -5.35
C ARG A 190 3.21 14.14 -4.18
N TYR A 191 4.35 13.67 -3.69
CA TYR A 191 5.02 14.29 -2.55
C TYR A 191 5.71 15.62 -2.88
N ARG A 192 5.87 15.95 -4.16
CA ARG A 192 6.41 17.24 -4.66
C ARG A 192 5.35 18.17 -5.26
N SER A 193 4.06 17.87 -5.06
CA SER A 193 2.95 18.69 -5.55
C SER A 193 2.28 19.46 -4.42
N THR A 194 1.74 20.62 -4.77
CA THR A 194 0.87 21.44 -3.92
C THR A 194 -0.58 20.95 -3.90
N THR A 195 -0.89 19.84 -4.58
CA THR A 195 -2.23 19.26 -4.70
C THR A 195 -2.33 17.90 -4.01
N ASN A 196 -3.49 17.54 -3.47
CA ASN A 196 -3.68 16.31 -2.68
C ASN A 196 -4.65 15.29 -3.33
N PRO A 197 -4.32 13.98 -3.41
CA PRO A 197 -5.26 12.94 -3.87
C PRO A 197 -6.57 12.89 -3.07
N ASP A 198 -6.56 13.25 -1.78
CA ASP A 198 -7.78 13.34 -0.97
C ASP A 198 -8.82 14.34 -1.53
N PHE A 199 -8.37 15.26 -2.41
CA PHE A 199 -9.20 16.25 -3.12
C PHE A 199 -9.35 15.92 -4.62
N GLY A 200 -9.07 14.68 -5.02
CA GLY A 200 -9.24 14.17 -6.39
C GLY A 200 -8.07 14.48 -7.33
N ALA A 201 -6.93 14.95 -6.81
CA ALA A 201 -5.76 15.18 -7.64
C ALA A 201 -5.12 13.86 -8.12
N THR A 202 -4.67 13.85 -9.37
CA THR A 202 -3.91 12.74 -9.98
C THR A 202 -2.51 13.19 -10.33
N PHE A 203 -1.54 12.26 -10.33
CA PHE A 203 -0.13 12.59 -10.49
C PHE A 203 0.51 11.79 -11.61
N ALA A 204 1.44 12.42 -12.32
CA ALA A 204 2.24 11.74 -13.33
C ALA A 204 3.27 10.82 -12.66
N ASN A 205 3.56 9.70 -13.31
CA ASN A 205 4.66 8.80 -12.94
C ASN A 205 6.02 9.48 -13.17
N ALA A 206 6.95 9.36 -12.22
CA ALA A 206 8.34 9.80 -12.41
C ALA A 206 9.09 8.93 -13.43
N VAL A 207 8.77 7.64 -13.47
CA VAL A 207 9.27 6.69 -14.48
C VAL A 207 8.07 6.06 -15.22
N PRO A 208 7.46 6.75 -16.20
CA PRO A 208 6.23 6.28 -16.85
C PRO A 208 6.35 4.88 -17.49
N SER A 209 7.53 4.52 -17.98
CA SER A 209 7.77 3.19 -18.57
C SER A 209 7.76 2.06 -17.53
N LEU A 210 8.03 2.35 -16.26
CA LEU A 210 8.05 1.33 -15.20
C LEU A 210 6.64 0.95 -14.74
N HIS A 211 5.69 1.89 -14.86
CA HIS A 211 4.27 1.66 -14.60
C HIS A 211 3.56 0.83 -15.69
N ILE A 212 4.19 0.65 -16.86
CA ILE A 212 3.59 -0.05 -18.01
C ILE A 212 4.43 -1.28 -18.36
N GLY A 213 3.79 -2.45 -18.44
CA GLY A 213 4.46 -3.71 -18.70
C GLY A 213 4.98 -4.37 -17.43
N GLN A 214 5.70 -5.49 -17.58
CA GLN A 214 6.19 -6.30 -16.46
C GLN A 214 7.71 -6.16 -16.35
N HIS A 215 8.19 -5.67 -15.22
CA HIS A 215 9.60 -5.40 -14.97
C HIS A 215 10.12 -6.30 -13.86
N THR A 216 11.37 -6.74 -13.97
CA THR A 216 11.99 -7.52 -12.90
C THR A 216 12.71 -6.57 -11.96
N ALA A 217 12.45 -6.70 -10.66
CA ALA A 217 13.11 -5.92 -9.61
C ALA A 217 14.15 -6.75 -8.84
N ILE A 218 14.28 -8.04 -9.15
CA ILE A 218 15.36 -8.89 -8.66
C ILE A 218 15.97 -9.71 -9.81
N PRO A 219 17.25 -10.12 -9.72
CA PRO A 219 17.82 -11.09 -10.64
C PRO A 219 17.02 -12.40 -10.62
N ARG A 220 16.62 -12.90 -11.78
CA ARG A 220 15.85 -14.16 -11.93
C ARG A 220 16.75 -15.38 -11.82
N ASN A 221 18.01 -15.25 -12.21
CA ASN A 221 19.03 -16.31 -12.20
C ASN A 221 20.44 -15.68 -12.21
N ASN A 222 21.48 -16.53 -12.12
CA ASN A 222 22.88 -16.08 -12.07
C ASN A 222 23.32 -15.20 -13.24
N ASN A 223 22.71 -15.30 -14.43
CA ASN A 223 23.08 -14.49 -15.58
C ASN A 223 22.69 -13.00 -15.41
N GLU A 224 21.78 -12.70 -14.47
CA GLU A 224 21.32 -11.35 -14.17
C GLU A 224 22.01 -10.75 -12.93
N LEU A 225 22.98 -11.45 -12.33
CA LEU A 225 23.76 -10.90 -11.21
C LEU A 225 24.72 -9.79 -11.65
N GLY A 226 25.35 -9.94 -12.82
CA GLY A 226 26.31 -8.98 -13.35
C GLY A 226 27.65 -8.91 -12.60
N ASP A 227 28.59 -8.12 -13.14
CA ASP A 227 29.90 -7.83 -12.55
C ASP A 227 29.78 -6.73 -11.48
N PRO A 228 30.20 -6.97 -10.22
CA PRO A 228 30.15 -5.97 -9.15
C PRO A 228 30.94 -4.69 -9.43
N ASN A 229 31.97 -4.74 -10.28
CA ASN A 229 32.78 -3.55 -10.59
C ASN A 229 32.26 -2.77 -11.80
N ASN A 230 31.38 -3.38 -12.59
CA ASN A 230 30.87 -2.80 -13.83
C ASN A 230 29.48 -3.35 -14.17
N PRO A 231 28.43 -2.98 -13.41
CA PRO A 231 27.08 -3.44 -13.68
C PRO A 231 26.62 -2.95 -15.06
N SER A 232 26.11 -3.88 -15.88
CA SER A 232 25.53 -3.54 -17.18
C SER A 232 24.25 -2.73 -17.03
N ASP A 233 23.82 -2.06 -18.10
CA ASP A 233 22.58 -1.27 -18.08
C ASP A 233 21.34 -2.15 -17.79
N HIS A 234 21.34 -3.41 -18.24
CA HIS A 234 20.31 -4.37 -17.88
C HIS A 234 20.27 -4.61 -16.36
N VAL A 235 21.42 -4.89 -15.74
CA VAL A 235 21.49 -5.13 -14.29
C VAL A 235 21.14 -3.88 -13.48
N LYS A 236 21.57 -2.70 -13.94
CA LYS A 236 21.14 -1.42 -13.36
C LYS A 236 19.63 -1.22 -13.49
N ALA A 237 19.02 -1.58 -14.63
CA ALA A 237 17.58 -1.46 -14.82
C ALA A 237 16.80 -2.31 -13.80
N ILE A 238 17.29 -3.52 -13.48
CA ILE A 238 16.72 -4.37 -12.42
C ILE A 238 16.84 -3.68 -11.05
N ALA A 239 18.05 -3.21 -10.70
CA ALA A 239 18.30 -2.55 -9.42
C ALA A 239 17.52 -1.24 -9.26
N PHE A 240 17.40 -0.43 -10.31
CA PHE A 240 16.63 0.81 -10.28
C PHE A 240 15.13 0.53 -10.23
N SER A 241 14.64 -0.52 -10.89
CA SER A 241 13.25 -0.97 -10.73
C SER A 241 12.96 -1.36 -9.27
N ALA A 242 13.91 -2.03 -8.59
CA ALA A 242 13.81 -2.29 -7.14
C ALA A 242 13.76 -1.00 -6.32
N GLY A 243 14.66 -0.04 -6.58
CA GLY A 243 14.70 1.24 -5.87
C GLY A 243 13.38 2.03 -5.93
N PHE A 244 12.72 2.06 -7.09
CA PHE A 244 11.40 2.68 -7.20
C PHE A 244 10.28 1.84 -6.56
N HIS A 245 10.41 0.51 -6.57
CA HIS A 245 9.46 -0.38 -5.89
C HIS A 245 9.54 -0.23 -4.36
N PHE A 246 10.73 -0.03 -3.77
CA PHE A 246 10.88 0.27 -2.35
C PHE A 246 10.04 1.50 -1.93
N GLY A 247 10.15 2.60 -2.68
CA GLY A 247 9.33 3.79 -2.42
C GLY A 247 7.82 3.56 -2.62
N PHE A 248 7.43 2.67 -3.55
CA PHE A 248 6.04 2.31 -3.79
C PHE A 248 5.43 1.50 -2.63
N ILE A 249 6.19 0.55 -2.08
CA ILE A 249 5.78 -0.27 -0.92
C ILE A 249 5.56 0.64 0.29
N GLU A 250 6.57 1.42 0.63
CA GLU A 250 6.68 2.12 1.91
C GLU A 250 5.77 3.36 1.97
N GLN A 251 5.48 4.00 0.82
CA GLN A 251 4.42 5.02 0.78
C GLN A 251 3.04 4.41 1.03
N GLY A 252 2.87 3.15 0.63
CA GLY A 252 1.66 2.35 0.86
C GLY A 252 1.47 2.09 2.34
N GLY A 253 2.48 1.54 3.02
CA GLY A 253 2.49 1.33 4.48
C GLY A 253 2.22 2.62 5.25
N THR A 254 2.97 3.68 4.91
CA THR A 254 2.82 5.03 5.47
C THR A 254 1.37 5.54 5.41
N SER A 255 0.68 5.36 4.28
CA SER A 255 -0.72 5.81 4.12
C SER A 255 -1.71 4.85 4.77
N LEU A 256 -1.47 3.54 4.69
CA LEU A 256 -2.33 2.49 5.24
C LEU A 256 -2.45 2.60 6.77
N TYR A 257 -1.32 2.72 7.47
CA TYR A 257 -1.32 2.87 8.92
C TYR A 257 -2.04 4.16 9.35
N ALA A 258 -1.79 5.27 8.66
CA ALA A 258 -2.42 6.56 8.96
C ALA A 258 -3.94 6.55 8.73
N THR A 259 -4.43 5.86 7.69
CA THR A 259 -5.86 5.74 7.41
C THR A 259 -6.56 4.80 8.39
N LEU A 260 -5.97 3.65 8.71
CA LEU A 260 -6.55 2.70 9.67
C LEU A 260 -6.50 3.20 11.11
N ALA A 261 -5.51 4.02 11.48
CA ALA A 261 -5.45 4.66 12.79
C ALA A 261 -6.68 5.53 13.10
N GLN A 262 -7.34 6.07 12.07
CA GLN A 262 -8.56 6.86 12.24
C GLN A 262 -9.78 5.99 12.58
N LYS A 263 -9.71 4.68 12.33
CA LYS A 263 -10.81 3.71 12.48
C LYS A 263 -10.75 2.92 13.78
N VAL A 264 -9.59 2.84 14.45
CA VAL A 264 -9.45 2.04 15.67
C VAL A 264 -10.11 2.71 16.87
N THR A 265 -10.68 1.88 17.75
CA THR A 265 -11.38 2.32 18.96
C THR A 265 -10.44 2.31 20.17
N SER A 266 -9.65 1.25 20.34
CA SER A 266 -8.72 1.12 21.45
C SER A 266 -7.54 2.09 21.34
N LEU A 267 -7.29 2.87 22.40
CA LEU A 267 -6.09 3.73 22.50
C LEU A 267 -4.79 2.92 22.49
N GLU A 268 -4.82 1.69 23.01
CA GLU A 268 -3.66 0.78 22.96
C GLU A 268 -3.35 0.39 21.51
N ILE A 269 -4.38 0.09 20.72
CA ILE A 269 -4.22 -0.24 19.29
C ILE A 269 -3.85 1.00 18.49
N LEU A 270 -4.46 2.16 18.78
CA LEU A 270 -4.04 3.42 18.18
C LEU A 270 -2.55 3.66 18.40
N ARG A 271 -2.05 3.42 19.62
CA ARG A 271 -0.62 3.52 19.93
C ARG A 271 0.21 2.57 19.07
N ILE A 272 -0.24 1.34 18.84
CA ILE A 272 0.45 0.40 17.94
C ILE A 272 0.51 0.97 16.53
N LEU A 273 -0.63 1.37 15.96
CA LEU A 273 -0.69 1.83 14.57
C LEU A 273 0.13 3.10 14.33
N ILE A 274 0.10 4.08 15.23
CA ILE A 274 0.91 5.30 15.05
C ILE A 274 2.40 5.06 15.30
N SER A 275 2.76 4.00 16.04
CA SER A 275 4.18 3.70 16.32
C SER A 275 4.80 2.94 15.15
N ILE A 276 4.14 1.88 14.66
CA ILE A 276 4.57 1.15 13.46
C ILE A 276 4.44 2.05 12.23
N GLY A 277 3.30 2.73 12.04
CA GLY A 277 3.17 3.73 10.97
C GLY A 277 4.21 4.86 11.05
N GLY A 278 4.79 5.11 12.24
CA GLY A 278 5.90 6.02 12.41
C GLY A 278 7.22 5.50 11.82
N SER A 279 7.52 4.20 11.95
CA SER A 279 8.68 3.57 11.28
C SER A 279 8.48 3.50 9.76
N GLU A 280 7.28 3.17 9.28
CA GLU A 280 6.93 3.20 7.84
C GLU A 280 7.24 4.55 7.19
N ILE A 281 6.97 5.66 7.90
CA ILE A 281 7.29 7.01 7.41
C ILE A 281 8.81 7.21 7.29
N MET A 282 9.60 6.65 8.23
CA MET A 282 11.06 6.71 8.17
C MET A 282 11.60 5.86 7.02
N HIS A 283 11.03 4.68 6.78
CA HIS A 283 11.34 3.85 5.63
C HIS A 283 11.07 4.62 4.33
N PHE A 284 9.83 5.09 4.14
CA PHE A 284 9.44 5.81 2.93
C PHE A 284 10.35 7.02 2.67
N GLN A 285 10.65 7.82 3.70
CA GLN A 285 11.53 8.96 3.58
C GLN A 285 12.93 8.57 3.07
N THR A 286 13.46 7.44 3.51
CA THR A 286 14.73 6.89 3.03
C THR A 286 14.63 6.54 1.55
N TRP A 287 13.66 5.72 1.18
CA TRP A 287 13.57 5.18 -0.18
C TRP A 287 13.21 6.22 -1.23
N GLN A 288 12.33 7.17 -0.90
CA GLN A 288 11.95 8.22 -1.84
C GLN A 288 13.08 9.21 -2.14
N ASP A 289 14.04 9.39 -1.23
CA ASP A 289 15.27 10.13 -1.50
C ASP A 289 16.13 9.33 -2.49
N LYS A 290 16.38 8.05 -2.19
CA LYS A 290 17.40 7.27 -2.91
C LYS A 290 16.97 6.88 -4.33
N ALA A 291 15.68 6.70 -4.57
CA ALA A 291 15.16 6.43 -5.92
C ALA A 291 15.55 7.52 -6.93
N GLY A 292 15.73 8.77 -6.47
CA GLY A 292 16.11 9.91 -7.31
C GLY A 292 17.50 9.82 -7.94
N ASN A 293 18.37 8.98 -7.39
CA ASN A 293 19.77 8.84 -7.80
C ASN A 293 19.94 7.84 -8.96
N ALA A 294 18.85 7.27 -9.48
CA ALA A 294 18.90 6.40 -10.66
C ALA A 294 19.52 7.14 -11.85
N THR A 295 20.62 6.59 -12.38
CA THR A 295 21.30 7.18 -13.54
C THR A 295 20.51 6.93 -14.83
N PRO A 296 20.62 7.81 -15.85
CA PRO A 296 19.88 7.65 -17.09
C PRO A 296 20.28 6.38 -17.84
N LEU A 297 19.29 5.56 -18.21
CA LEU A 297 19.46 4.41 -19.08
C LEU A 297 18.15 4.00 -19.73
N THR A 298 18.24 3.25 -20.82
CA THR A 298 17.10 2.54 -21.42
C THR A 298 17.49 1.08 -21.60
N ASP A 299 16.67 0.18 -21.06
CA ASP A 299 16.87 -1.26 -21.19
C ASP A 299 15.64 -1.94 -21.80
N PHE A 300 15.87 -3.05 -22.49
CA PHE A 300 14.81 -3.93 -22.97
C PHE A 300 15.03 -5.33 -22.41
N ASP A 301 14.07 -5.81 -21.63
CA ASP A 301 14.06 -7.14 -21.06
C ASP A 301 13.39 -8.12 -22.04
N PRO A 302 14.13 -9.03 -22.69
CA PRO A 302 13.56 -9.97 -23.63
C PRO A 302 12.69 -11.06 -22.97
N ILE A 303 12.83 -11.30 -21.66
CA ILE A 303 12.08 -12.35 -20.96
C ILE A 303 10.66 -11.87 -20.64
N ASN A 304 10.52 -10.67 -20.08
CA ASN A 304 9.20 -10.07 -19.83
C ASN A 304 8.66 -9.28 -21.04
N ASN A 305 9.46 -9.12 -22.10
CA ASN A 305 9.15 -8.31 -23.28
C ASN A 305 8.73 -6.87 -22.91
N SER A 306 9.51 -6.24 -22.03
CA SER A 306 9.25 -4.91 -21.49
C SER A 306 10.44 -3.99 -21.71
N ARG A 307 10.17 -2.69 -21.75
CA ARG A 307 11.19 -1.65 -21.90
C ARG A 307 11.04 -0.66 -20.76
N VAL A 308 12.14 -0.35 -20.09
CA VAL A 308 12.19 0.68 -19.06
C VAL A 308 13.17 1.78 -19.47
N THR A 309 12.87 3.02 -19.09
CA THR A 309 13.73 4.18 -19.33
C THR A 309 13.78 5.05 -18.09
N PHE A 310 14.96 5.09 -17.47
CA PHE A 310 15.27 6.00 -16.39
C PHE A 310 15.86 7.29 -16.98
N LYS A 311 15.38 8.43 -16.48
CA LYS A 311 15.89 9.76 -16.84
C LYS A 311 16.60 10.35 -15.63
N ASP A 312 17.46 11.32 -15.87
CA ASP A 312 18.11 12.07 -14.79
C ASP A 312 17.04 12.88 -14.04
N LEU A 313 16.78 12.54 -12.77
CA LEU A 313 15.85 13.29 -11.92
C LEU A 313 16.53 14.41 -11.11
N THR A 314 17.86 14.55 -11.24
CA THR A 314 18.67 15.53 -10.52
C THR A 314 18.92 16.81 -11.33
N THR A 315 18.87 16.73 -12.66
CA THR A 315 19.10 17.88 -13.55
C THR A 315 17.94 18.12 -14.53
N GLY A 316 17.67 19.39 -14.85
CA GLY A 316 16.70 19.77 -15.87
C GLY A 316 15.24 19.41 -15.58
N GLN A 317 14.93 18.98 -14.35
CA GLN A 317 13.57 18.66 -13.92
C GLN A 317 12.78 19.92 -13.55
N PRO A 318 11.47 19.96 -13.85
CA PRO A 318 10.56 20.88 -13.17
C PRO A 318 10.71 20.73 -11.66
N GLU A 319 10.50 21.81 -10.89
CA GLU A 319 10.58 21.81 -9.42
C GLU A 319 9.87 20.58 -8.82
N LYS A 320 8.66 20.28 -9.29
CA LYS A 320 7.84 19.14 -8.85
C LYS A 320 8.43 17.73 -9.08
N LEU A 321 9.59 17.61 -9.73
CA LEU A 321 10.26 16.33 -9.98
C LEU A 321 11.73 16.31 -9.53
N GLN A 322 12.24 17.40 -8.94
CA GLN A 322 13.64 17.47 -8.50
C GLN A 322 13.93 16.44 -7.40
N ALA A 323 15.01 15.68 -7.57
CA ALA A 323 15.39 14.61 -6.65
C ALA A 323 15.65 15.08 -5.21
N ASN A 324 16.27 16.24 -5.05
CA ASN A 324 16.63 16.80 -3.74
C ASN A 324 15.46 17.41 -2.96
N LEU A 325 14.24 17.47 -3.52
CA LEU A 325 13.03 17.86 -2.78
C LEU A 325 12.46 16.65 -2.02
N ILE A 326 13.13 16.32 -0.92
CA ILE A 326 12.84 15.12 -0.13
C ILE A 326 11.82 15.34 0.98
N MET A 327 11.42 16.58 1.26
CA MET A 327 10.37 16.87 2.23
C MET A 327 9.03 17.03 1.51
N PRO A 328 7.90 16.61 2.10
CA PRO A 328 6.59 16.74 1.47
C PRO A 328 6.24 18.22 1.24
N GLU A 329 5.95 18.58 -0.02
CA GLU A 329 5.49 19.92 -0.37
C GLU A 329 4.13 20.20 0.27
N PRO A 330 3.90 21.36 0.91
CA PRO A 330 2.60 21.70 1.48
C PRO A 330 1.45 21.64 0.45
N CYS A 331 0.33 21.01 0.80
CA CYS A 331 -0.83 20.84 -0.09
C CYS A 331 -2.17 21.14 0.61
N GLU A 332 -3.29 21.02 -0.11
CA GLU A 332 -4.62 21.05 0.52
C GLU A 332 -4.76 19.93 1.55
N PHE A 333 -5.31 20.24 2.72
CA PHE A 333 -5.53 19.27 3.78
C PHE A 333 -6.76 19.67 4.60
N ILE A 334 -7.66 18.71 4.86
CA ILE A 334 -8.95 18.87 5.58
C ILE A 334 -9.94 19.81 4.86
N SER A 335 -9.54 21.03 4.51
CA SER A 335 -10.33 22.00 3.75
C SER A 335 -9.42 22.89 2.89
N PRO A 336 -9.81 23.23 1.64
CA PRO A 336 -9.06 24.17 0.80
C PRO A 336 -9.11 25.61 1.35
N ASP A 337 -9.97 25.90 2.32
CA ASP A 337 -10.04 27.20 2.99
C ASP A 337 -8.98 27.39 4.08
N LEU A 338 -8.26 26.31 4.45
CA LEU A 338 -7.14 26.35 5.38
C LEU A 338 -5.81 26.54 4.62
N PRO A 339 -4.77 27.11 5.25
CA PRO A 339 -3.45 27.18 4.64
C PRO A 339 -2.90 25.78 4.28
N PRO A 340 -2.12 25.64 3.19
CA PRO A 340 -1.48 24.39 2.83
C PRO A 340 -0.62 23.81 3.97
N CYS A 341 -0.62 22.48 4.10
CA CYS A 341 0.09 21.77 5.17
C CYS A 341 0.96 20.65 4.58
N ALA A 342 2.15 20.46 5.15
CA ALA A 342 3.03 19.33 4.82
C ALA A 342 2.54 18.10 5.58
N ILE A 343 2.15 17.06 4.83
CA ILE A 343 1.51 15.85 5.38
C ILE A 343 1.98 14.60 4.63
N ILE A 344 1.76 13.45 5.27
CA ILE A 344 1.61 12.19 4.56
C ILE A 344 0.32 12.22 3.73
N ARG A 345 0.35 11.64 2.52
CA ARG A 345 -0.80 11.63 1.62
C ARG A 345 -0.83 10.41 0.67
N PRO A 346 -2.01 9.80 0.47
CA PRO A 346 -3.31 10.18 1.04
C PRO A 346 -3.46 9.77 2.51
N THR A 347 -4.31 10.48 3.24
CA THR A 347 -4.81 10.03 4.56
C THR A 347 -6.33 10.09 4.66
N GLY A 348 -7.01 10.52 3.60
CA GLY A 348 -8.45 10.57 3.50
C GLY A 348 -9.09 9.20 3.22
N PRO A 349 -10.36 9.00 3.62
CA PRO A 349 -11.09 7.77 3.31
C PRO A 349 -11.20 7.51 1.80
N GLY A 350 -11.06 6.24 1.40
CA GLY A 350 -11.31 5.79 0.02
C GLY A 350 -10.21 6.11 -1.00
N GLN A 351 -9.06 6.64 -0.57
CA GLN A 351 -7.90 6.86 -1.44
C GLN A 351 -6.91 5.70 -1.38
N LEU A 352 -6.22 5.52 -0.25
CA LEU A 352 -5.38 4.35 0.06
C LEU A 352 -5.83 3.77 1.40
N ASP A 353 -7.02 3.16 1.37
CA ASP A 353 -7.58 2.38 2.46
C ASP A 353 -7.11 0.91 2.36
N ALA A 354 -7.67 0.01 3.17
CA ALA A 354 -7.24 -1.38 3.20
C ALA A 354 -7.37 -2.07 1.84
N ARG A 355 -8.48 -1.83 1.13
CA ARG A 355 -8.67 -2.36 -0.21
C ARG A 355 -7.79 -1.66 -1.22
N GLY A 356 -7.57 -0.35 -1.08
CA GLY A 356 -6.62 0.40 -1.88
C GLY A 356 -5.23 -0.24 -1.85
N ALA A 357 -4.69 -0.51 -0.66
CA ALA A 357 -3.37 -1.13 -0.48
C ALA A 357 -3.29 -2.55 -1.09
N ILE A 358 -4.30 -3.39 -0.86
CA ILE A 358 -4.30 -4.74 -1.46
C ILE A 358 -4.48 -4.67 -2.98
N ASN A 359 -5.32 -3.77 -3.50
CA ASN A 359 -5.48 -3.58 -4.93
C ASN A 359 -4.19 -3.06 -5.58
N SER A 360 -3.44 -2.16 -4.93
CA SER A 360 -2.17 -1.68 -5.47
C SER A 360 -1.14 -2.80 -5.58
N PHE A 361 -1.05 -3.72 -4.60
CA PHE A 361 -0.20 -4.91 -4.74
C PHE A 361 -0.66 -5.87 -5.85
N ILE A 362 -1.97 -5.97 -6.10
CA ILE A 362 -2.51 -6.77 -7.21
C ILE A 362 -2.14 -6.15 -8.55
N GLU A 363 -2.35 -4.83 -8.69
CA GLU A 363 -2.10 -4.06 -9.92
C GLU A 363 -0.61 -4.00 -10.25
N ASP A 364 0.23 -3.82 -9.23
CA ASP A 364 1.68 -3.91 -9.33
C ASP A 364 2.15 -5.31 -9.75
N GLY A 365 1.35 -6.35 -9.53
CA GLY A 365 1.68 -7.72 -9.93
C GLY A 365 2.43 -8.52 -8.87
N LEU A 366 2.55 -7.99 -7.65
CA LEU A 366 3.17 -8.65 -6.50
C LEU A 366 2.58 -10.04 -6.21
N PHE A 367 1.30 -10.25 -6.51
CA PHE A 367 0.62 -11.55 -6.32
C PHE A 367 0.48 -12.38 -7.60
N ARG A 368 1.19 -12.02 -8.67
CA ARG A 368 1.14 -12.78 -9.92
C ARG A 368 1.64 -14.21 -9.70
N GLY A 369 0.77 -15.18 -9.97
CA GLY A 369 1.01 -16.62 -9.78
C GLY A 369 0.40 -17.18 -8.49
N GLN A 370 -0.17 -16.33 -7.62
CA GLN A 370 -0.81 -16.79 -6.39
C GLN A 370 -2.13 -17.52 -6.65
N SER A 371 -2.52 -18.34 -5.66
CA SER A 371 -3.77 -19.09 -5.70
C SER A 371 -5.00 -18.19 -5.55
N SER A 372 -6.16 -18.64 -6.05
CA SER A 372 -7.42 -17.91 -5.85
C SER A 372 -7.82 -17.86 -4.37
N GLN A 373 -7.43 -18.86 -3.58
CA GLN A 373 -7.65 -18.89 -2.13
C GLN A 373 -6.85 -17.81 -1.40
N PHE A 374 -5.59 -17.58 -1.80
CA PHE A 374 -4.78 -16.46 -1.29
C PHE A 374 -5.48 -15.13 -1.57
N MET A 375 -5.87 -14.90 -2.83
CA MET A 375 -6.58 -13.70 -3.26
C MET A 375 -7.88 -13.47 -2.49
N GLN A 376 -8.66 -14.52 -2.27
CA GLN A 376 -9.89 -14.46 -1.48
C GLN A 376 -9.62 -14.08 -0.03
N LEU A 377 -8.57 -14.63 0.59
CA LEU A 377 -8.20 -14.34 1.97
C LEU A 377 -7.82 -12.87 2.12
N ILE A 378 -6.80 -12.39 1.39
CA ILE A 378 -6.30 -11.01 1.54
C ILE A 378 -7.37 -9.97 1.22
N THR A 379 -8.20 -10.21 0.19
CA THR A 379 -9.29 -9.28 -0.14
C THR A 379 -10.39 -9.30 0.93
N SER A 380 -10.58 -10.43 1.62
CA SER A 380 -11.56 -10.51 2.72
C SER A 380 -11.07 -9.78 3.96
N LEU A 381 -9.78 -9.90 4.31
CA LEU A 381 -9.16 -9.13 5.38
C LEU A 381 -9.27 -7.63 5.10
N ALA A 382 -8.93 -7.20 3.87
CA ALA A 382 -9.04 -5.80 3.48
C ALA A 382 -10.46 -5.26 3.59
N ARG A 383 -11.46 -5.99 3.09
CA ARG A 383 -12.87 -5.60 3.23
C ARG A 383 -13.31 -5.48 4.68
N ALA A 384 -12.84 -6.37 5.56
CA ALA A 384 -13.19 -6.36 6.97
C ALA A 384 -12.58 -5.14 7.69
N ALA A 385 -11.33 -4.81 7.41
CA ALA A 385 -10.66 -3.63 7.97
C ALA A 385 -11.27 -2.32 7.46
N ASP A 386 -11.64 -2.24 6.17
CA ASP A 386 -12.34 -1.05 5.65
C ASP A 386 -13.72 -0.86 6.27
N ALA A 387 -14.43 -1.95 6.54
CA ALA A 387 -15.72 -1.92 7.20
C ALA A 387 -15.63 -1.59 8.70
N ALA A 388 -14.42 -1.51 9.27
CA ALA A 388 -14.25 -1.06 10.64
C ALA A 388 -14.63 0.42 10.78
N GLU A 389 -15.43 0.68 11.80
CA GLU A 389 -15.82 2.00 12.24
C GLU A 389 -15.35 2.19 13.67
N ARG A 390 -14.89 3.40 13.99
CA ARG A 390 -14.53 3.76 15.35
C ARG A 390 -15.80 3.80 16.18
N GLU A 391 -15.85 3.00 17.25
CA GLU A 391 -16.96 3.06 18.20
C GLU A 391 -16.78 4.33 19.03
N ASN A 392 -17.78 5.22 19.02
CA ASN A 392 -17.79 6.36 19.92
C ASN A 392 -17.93 5.81 21.34
N GLY A 393 -16.92 6.04 22.19
CA GLY A 393 -17.08 5.79 23.62
C GLY A 393 -18.20 6.69 24.16
N ASP A 394 -19.15 6.09 24.87
CA ASP A 394 -20.10 6.82 25.71
C ASP A 394 -19.37 7.61 26.82
#